data_AF-A0A530A0P1-F1
#
_entry.id   AF-A0A530A0P1-F1
#
_cell.length_a   1.000
_cell.length_b   1.000
_cell.length_c   1.000
_cell.angle_alpha   90.00
_cell.angle_beta   90.00
_cell.angle_gamma   90.00
#
_symmetry.space_group_name_H-M   'P 1'
#
loop_
_entity.id
_entity.type
_entity.pdbx_description
1 polymer ?
#
loop_
_entity_poly.entity_id
_entity_poly.type
_entity_poly.pdbx_seq_one_letter_code
_entity_poly.pdbx_strand_id
1 'polypeptide(L)' 'IVGWVFDREGRMIEGITNDRVSSAALPSREKSLVIALAMGERKLPGILAAVNRRLVNGLITDEQTAEALLAG' A
#
# COMPACT_ATOMS: atom_id res chain seq x y z
N ILE A 1 5.21 -3.17 1.04
CA ILE A 1 5.05 -2.57 2.38
C ILE A 1 5.79 -3.46 3.37
N VAL A 2 6.77 -2.95 4.13
CA VAL A 2 7.60 -3.75 5.06
C VAL A 2 8.11 -5.08 4.47
N GLY A 3 8.65 -5.05 3.26
CA GLY A 3 9.16 -6.24 2.55
C GLY A 3 8.10 -7.03 1.77
N TRP A 4 6.81 -6.88 2.07
CA TRP A 4 5.72 -7.50 1.32
C TRP A 4 5.49 -6.82 -0.04
N VAL A 5 5.47 -7.60 -1.12
CA VAL A 5 5.30 -7.16 -2.52
C VAL A 5 3.90 -7.50 -3.02
N PHE A 6 3.27 -6.58 -3.76
CA PHE A 6 1.94 -6.73 -4.33
C PHE A 6 1.89 -6.16 -5.76
N ASP A 7 0.93 -6.63 -6.56
CA ASP A 7 0.70 -6.18 -7.93
C ASP A 7 -0.10 -4.87 -8.02
N ARG A 8 -0.37 -4.40 -9.25
CA ARG A 8 -1.13 -3.17 -9.51
C ARG A 8 -2.57 -3.24 -9.00
N GLU A 9 -3.13 -4.44 -8.90
CA GLU A 9 -4.45 -4.71 -8.35
C GLU A 9 -4.38 -5.04 -6.85
N GLY A 10 -3.29 -4.69 -6.17
CA GLY A 10 -3.10 -4.84 -4.74
C GLY A 10 -3.16 -6.29 -4.24
N ARG A 11 -3.00 -7.28 -5.12
CA ARG A 11 -2.90 -8.70 -4.73
C ARG A 11 -1.47 -9.00 -4.32
N MET A 12 -1.33 -9.76 -3.23
CA MET A 12 -0.02 -10.22 -2.79
C MET A 12 0.57 -11.16 -3.85
N ILE A 13 1.84 -10.93 -4.22
CA ILE A 13 2.56 -11.86 -5.09
C ILE A 13 2.88 -13.11 -4.28
N GLU A 14 2.49 -14.29 -4.77
CA GLU A 14 2.80 -15.55 -4.11
C GLU A 14 4.24 -15.99 -4.41
N GLY A 15 4.94 -16.52 -3.41
CA GLY A 15 6.29 -17.03 -3.59
C GLY A 15 7.41 -15.98 -3.57
N ILE A 16 8.54 -16.34 -4.21
CA ILE A 16 9.69 -15.46 -4.48
C ILE A 16 10.27 -14.82 -3.21
N THR A 17 10.12 -13.51 -3.07
CA THR A 17 10.60 -12.70 -1.95
C THR A 17 9.61 -12.70 -0.80
N ASN A 18 8.31 -12.88 -1.05
CA ASN A 18 7.29 -12.83 -0.02
C ASN A 18 7.38 -14.03 0.94
N ASP A 19 7.73 -15.23 0.44
CA ASP A 19 8.00 -16.41 1.28
C ASP A 19 9.21 -16.24 2.22
N ARG A 20 10.04 -15.25 1.95
CA ARG A 20 11.28 -14.95 2.69
C ARG A 20 11.12 -13.73 3.61
N VAL A 21 9.94 -13.11 3.65
CA VAL A 21 9.68 -11.97 4.54
C VAL A 21 9.63 -12.45 5.99
N SER A 22 10.50 -11.89 6.84
CA SER A 22 10.56 -12.22 8.27
C SER A 22 9.73 -11.28 9.16
N SER A 23 9.23 -10.17 8.62
CA SER A 23 8.40 -9.23 9.35
C SER A 23 6.99 -9.77 9.58
N ALA A 24 6.29 -9.21 10.57
CA ALA A 24 4.86 -9.47 10.76
C ALA A 24 4.05 -9.20 9.48
N ALA A 25 2.99 -9.98 9.27
CA ALA A 25 2.00 -9.70 8.26
C ALA A 25 1.28 -8.37 8.55
N LEU A 26 0.76 -7.73 7.51
CA LEU A 26 -0.11 -6.57 7.71
C LEU A 26 -1.33 -6.99 8.54
N PRO A 27 -1.66 -6.25 9.62
CA PRO A 27 -2.82 -6.57 10.44
C PRO A 27 -4.12 -6.41 9.63
N SER A 28 -5.21 -6.97 10.17
CA SER A 28 -6.52 -6.84 9.54
C SER A 28 -7.01 -5.39 9.57
N ARG A 29 -7.41 -4.87 8.40
CA ARG A 29 -7.96 -3.51 8.26
C ARG A 29 -9.39 -3.37 8.77
N GLU A 30 -10.04 -4.49 9.11
CA GLU A 30 -11.36 -4.52 9.78
C GLU A 30 -11.26 -4.33 11.29
N LYS A 31 -10.10 -4.67 11.88
CA LYS A 31 -9.89 -4.64 13.34
C LYS A 31 -8.81 -3.64 13.77
N SER A 32 -8.16 -2.98 12.83
CA SER A 32 -7.01 -2.12 13.10
C SER A 32 -6.95 -0.96 12.12
N LEU A 33 -6.52 0.19 12.62
CA LEU A 33 -6.13 1.33 11.80
C LEU A 33 -4.70 1.11 11.29
N VAL A 34 -4.56 1.04 9.97
CA VAL A 34 -3.30 0.82 9.25
C VAL A 34 -3.08 2.02 8.35
N ILE A 35 -2.18 2.90 8.75
CA ILE A 35 -1.90 4.15 8.06
C ILE A 35 -0.62 4.01 7.24
N ALA A 36 -0.69 4.26 5.94
CA ALA A 36 0.49 4.46 5.11
C ALA A 36 1.02 5.89 5.26
N LEU A 37 2.34 6.05 5.25
CA LEU A 37 3.02 7.32 5.03
C LEU A 37 3.80 7.22 3.72
N ALA A 38 3.30 7.87 2.66
CA ALA A 38 3.90 7.77 1.35
C ALA A 38 3.57 8.99 0.50
N MET A 39 4.51 9.43 -0.35
CA MET A 39 4.34 10.57 -1.24
C MET A 39 5.26 10.46 -2.47
N GLY A 40 4.95 11.23 -3.50
CA GLY A 40 5.75 11.43 -4.71
C GLY A 40 5.30 10.60 -5.92
N GLU A 41 5.48 11.19 -7.10
CA GLU A 41 5.02 10.68 -8.40
C GLU A 41 5.42 9.22 -8.67
N ARG A 42 6.68 8.84 -8.42
CA ARG A 42 7.14 7.46 -8.66
C ARG A 42 6.41 6.42 -7.82
N LYS A 43 5.83 6.81 -6.69
CA LYS A 43 5.09 5.91 -5.79
C LYS A 43 3.60 5.87 -6.09
N LEU A 44 3.08 6.77 -6.94
CA LEU A 44 1.64 6.91 -7.20
C LEU A 44 0.95 5.57 -7.53
N PRO A 45 1.47 4.73 -8.45
CA PRO A 45 0.82 3.47 -8.79
C PRO A 45 0.72 2.51 -7.59
N GLY A 46 1.78 2.46 -6.77
CA GLY A 46 1.81 1.61 -5.57
C GLY A 46 0.92 2.14 -4.45
N ILE A 47 0.85 3.46 -4.27
CA ILE A 47 -0.04 4.10 -3.29
C ILE A 47 -1.50 3.85 -3.69
N LEU A 48 -1.84 4.07 -4.96
CA LEU A 48 -3.18 3.84 -5.48
C LEU A 48 -3.63 2.39 -5.29
N ALA A 49 -2.77 1.42 -5.64
CA ALA A 49 -3.05 0.00 -5.44
C ALA A 49 -3.28 -0.34 -3.95
N ALA A 50 -2.45 0.19 -3.05
CA ALA A 50 -2.55 -0.05 -1.62
C ALA A 50 -3.84 0.52 -1.01
N VAL A 51 -4.25 1.72 -1.43
CA VAL A 51 -5.47 2.38 -0.95
C VAL A 51 -6.72 1.71 -1.53
N ASN A 52 -6.79 1.53 -2.85
CA ASN A 52 -7.98 0.98 -3.53
C ASN A 52 -8.33 -0.45 -3.09
N ARG A 53 -7.32 -1.26 -2.75
CA ARG A 53 -7.53 -2.65 -2.31
C ARG A 53 -7.52 -2.80 -0.79
N ARG A 54 -7.59 -1.67 -0.08
CA ARG A 54 -7.60 -1.57 1.38
C ARG A 54 -6.48 -2.41 2.00
N LEU A 55 -5.27 -2.38 1.42
CA LEU A 55 -4.06 -2.89 2.08
C LEU A 55 -3.69 -1.99 3.27
N VAL A 56 -4.08 -0.72 3.18
CA VAL A 56 -4.12 0.27 4.24
C VAL A 56 -5.51 0.91 4.28
N ASN A 57 -5.91 1.48 5.42
CA ASN A 57 -7.20 2.17 5.58
C ASN A 57 -7.03 3.62 6.08
N GLY A 58 -5.80 4.12 6.10
CA GLY A 58 -5.48 5.54 6.19
C GLY A 58 -4.23 5.85 5.35
N LEU A 59 -4.11 7.10 4.90
CA LEU A 59 -2.95 7.60 4.18
C LEU A 59 -2.60 9.00 4.69
N ILE A 60 -1.31 9.21 4.98
CA ILE A 60 -0.71 10.52 5.16
C ILE A 60 0.21 10.75 3.96
N THR A 61 0.01 11.85 3.25
CA THR A 61 0.70 12.18 1.99
C THR A 61 0.80 13.69 1.79
N ASP A 62 1.45 14.15 0.71
CA ASP A 62 1.51 15.56 0.32
C ASP A 62 0.34 15.94 -0.61
N GLU A 63 0.14 17.25 -0.81
CA GLU A 63 -0.95 17.79 -1.62
C GLU A 63 -0.90 17.28 -3.07
N GLN A 64 0.28 17.32 -3.70
CA GLN A 64 0.45 16.89 -5.09
C GLN A 64 0.09 15.41 -5.28
N THR A 65 0.51 14.53 -4.36
CA THR A 65 0.15 13.10 -4.40
C THR A 65 -1.35 12.91 -4.16
N ALA A 66 -1.94 13.66 -3.22
CA ALA A 66 -3.37 13.60 -2.95
C ALA A 66 -4.20 14.00 -4.17
N GLU A 67 -3.87 15.14 -4.80
CA GLU A 67 -4.53 15.61 -6.03
C GLU A 67 -4.44 14.56 -7.15
N ALA A 68 -3.25 14.01 -7.38
CA ALA A 68 -3.04 13.01 -8.42
C ALA A 68 -3.79 11.68 -8.14
N LEU A 69 -3.96 11.29 -6.88
CA LEU A 69 -4.78 10.12 -6.51
C LEU A 69 -6.28 10.37 -6.68
N LEU A 70 -6.75 11.62 -6.48
CA LEU A 70 -8.15 12.01 -6.62
C LEU A 70 -8.55 12.31 -8.08
N ALA A 71 -7.59 12.61 -8.94
CA ALA A 71 -7.82 12.86 -10.37
C ALA A 71 -8.09 11.59 -11.20
N GLY A 72 -7.98 10.40 -10.58
CA GLY A 72 -8.16 9.08 -11.21
C GLY A 72 -9.56 8.51 -11.09
#